data_AF-A0A1I0CHD7-F1
#
_entry.id   AF-A0A1I0CHD7-F1
#
_cell.length_a   1.000
_cell.length_b   1.000
_cell.length_c   1.000
_cell.angle_alpha   90.00
_cell.angle_beta   90.00
_cell.angle_gamma   90.00
#
_symmetry.space_group_name_H-M   'P 1'
#
loop_
_entity.id
_entity.type
_entity.pdbx_description
1 polymer ?
#
loop_
_entity_poly.entity_id
_entity_poly.type
_entity_poly.pdbx_seq_one_letter_code
_entity_poly.pdbx_strand_id
1 'polypeptide(L)'
;MKRTITLVIFSIMALVLAACNSGSGGGGDANIAIGPAGSGTQAAANVILEGAGLEEGEHYTAYEEGFGDAKDGLQDGNIDVSLGLLGLPAGSVDDLQATSGDAKLISLSDETIDYVEENLGYLEYTIPAGSYDFQEEDVKTVTAYAVLVGNTDTIDNELAYQLAKISVEHADENTHAQSDHTTLENALNGSQGLPIHPGAKKYYEEQGLTVESEEAEVTATEDSRKEEFILGTGSSGGTYYPLGGEMATIWSNNIDGVNVTATETGASVENLATISQGDMDLGMTVHVPAQDAYNGEGEFEGEPVENFAFIGHIYPEVMQIISREETGINSIEELAE
;
A
#
# COMPACT_ATOMS: atom_id res chain seq x y z
N MET A 1 10.22 73.32 -1.45
CA MET A 1 10.99 72.10 -1.79
C MET A 1 10.49 70.98 -0.89
N LYS A 2 9.84 69.98 -1.49
CA LYS A 2 9.34 68.69 -0.95
C LYS A 2 8.50 68.70 0.35
N ARG A 3 7.17 68.60 0.17
CA ARG A 3 6.21 68.13 1.19
C ARG A 3 6.18 66.59 1.15
N THR A 4 6.44 65.95 2.27
CA THR A 4 6.34 64.50 2.44
C THR A 4 4.90 64.14 2.77
N ILE A 5 4.25 63.36 1.90
CA ILE A 5 2.93 62.76 2.13
C ILE A 5 3.17 61.37 2.72
N THR A 6 2.78 61.17 3.98
CA THR A 6 2.75 59.85 4.61
C THR A 6 1.49 59.13 4.15
N LEU A 7 1.68 58.09 3.35
CA LEU A 7 0.61 57.19 2.89
C LEU A 7 0.33 56.19 4.01
N VAL A 8 -0.84 56.28 4.66
CA VAL A 8 -1.32 55.27 5.60
C VAL A 8 -2.04 54.20 4.79
N ILE A 9 -1.42 53.03 4.64
CA ILE A 9 -2.02 51.84 4.04
C ILE A 9 -2.89 51.18 5.12
N PHE A 10 -4.21 51.24 4.96
CA PHE A 10 -5.15 50.41 5.71
C PHE A 10 -5.14 49.01 5.07
N SER A 11 -4.56 48.04 5.78
CA SER A 11 -4.64 46.62 5.42
C SER A 11 -6.02 46.11 5.86
N ILE A 12 -6.85 45.69 4.91
CA ILE A 12 -8.14 45.05 5.17
C ILE A 12 -7.85 43.62 5.60
N MET A 13 -7.93 43.38 6.91
CA MET A 13 -7.90 42.04 7.50
C MET A 13 -9.23 41.36 7.20
N ALA A 14 -9.25 40.47 6.21
CA ALA A 14 -10.40 39.59 5.97
C ALA A 14 -10.43 38.54 7.08
N LEU A 15 -11.38 38.72 8.00
CA LEU A 15 -11.70 37.76 9.05
C LEU A 15 -12.41 36.58 8.37
N VAL A 16 -11.71 35.47 8.17
CA VAL A 16 -12.34 34.20 7.78
C VAL A 16 -13.08 33.69 9.01
N LEU A 17 -14.41 33.77 8.98
CA LEU A 17 -15.28 33.13 9.95
C LEU A 17 -15.18 31.61 9.72
N ALA A 18 -14.62 30.90 10.68
CA ALA A 18 -14.81 29.47 10.83
C ALA A 18 -16.31 29.22 11.04
N ALA A 19 -16.95 28.62 10.04
CA ALA A 19 -18.24 27.99 10.24
C ALA A 19 -17.97 26.62 10.84
N CYS A 20 -18.33 26.42 12.10
CA CYS A 20 -18.58 25.08 12.63
C CYS A 20 -19.74 24.50 11.83
N ASN A 21 -19.49 23.55 10.94
CA ASN A 21 -20.55 22.75 10.35
C ASN A 21 -20.79 21.54 11.26
N SER A 22 -21.77 21.70 12.13
CA SER A 22 -22.33 20.61 12.92
C SER A 22 -23.26 19.79 12.02
N GLY A 23 -22.86 18.56 11.69
CA GLY A 23 -23.71 17.51 11.13
C GLY A 23 -24.35 17.81 9.78
N SER A 24 -23.69 17.40 8.70
CA SER A 24 -24.32 17.27 7.38
C SER A 24 -24.44 15.80 7.02
N GLY A 25 -25.57 15.19 7.41
CA GLY A 25 -26.10 14.10 6.60
C GLY A 25 -26.54 14.69 5.26
N GLY A 26 -26.00 14.15 4.17
CA GLY A 26 -26.42 14.36 2.78
C GLY A 26 -26.16 15.74 2.19
N GLY A 27 -25.21 15.83 1.24
CA GLY A 27 -25.16 16.90 0.25
C GLY A 27 -23.99 17.91 0.32
N GLY A 28 -22.80 17.47 0.73
CA GLY A 28 -21.54 18.17 0.46
C GLY A 28 -20.48 17.15 0.01
N ASP A 29 -19.62 17.53 -0.93
CA ASP A 29 -18.57 16.67 -1.49
C ASP A 29 -17.76 16.03 -0.35
N ALA A 30 -17.78 14.70 -0.25
CA ALA A 30 -17.01 13.99 0.78
C ALA A 30 -15.51 14.14 0.50
N ASN A 31 -14.69 14.32 1.54
CA ASN A 31 -13.25 14.30 1.42
C ASN A 31 -12.75 12.87 1.58
N ILE A 32 -12.21 12.28 0.51
CA ILE A 32 -11.81 10.88 0.50
C ILE A 32 -10.29 10.78 0.36
N ALA A 33 -9.63 10.18 1.36
CA ALA A 33 -8.24 9.79 1.26
C ALA A 33 -8.14 8.48 0.46
N ILE A 34 -7.58 8.55 -0.74
CA ILE A 34 -7.47 7.42 -1.68
C ILE A 34 -6.14 6.65 -1.56
N GLY A 35 -5.31 7.03 -0.58
CA GLY A 35 -4.00 6.44 -0.33
C GLY A 35 -2.85 7.27 -0.92
N PRO A 36 -1.58 6.88 -0.66
CA PRO A 36 -0.42 7.62 -1.13
C PRO A 36 -0.37 7.71 -2.65
N ALA A 37 0.13 8.82 -3.17
CA ALA A 37 0.38 8.98 -4.61
C ALA A 37 1.31 7.86 -5.14
N GLY A 38 0.94 7.23 -6.25
CA GLY A 38 1.71 6.13 -6.83
C GLY A 38 1.69 4.85 -5.99
N SER A 39 0.60 4.60 -5.25
CA SER A 39 0.42 3.36 -4.50
C SER A 39 -0.54 2.40 -5.20
N GLY A 40 -0.43 1.10 -4.90
CA GLY A 40 -1.46 0.13 -5.30
C GLY A 40 -2.82 0.42 -4.65
N THR A 41 -2.82 1.04 -3.46
CA THR A 41 -4.05 1.55 -2.82
C THR A 41 -4.73 2.60 -3.67
N GLN A 42 -3.99 3.58 -4.19
CA GLN A 42 -4.55 4.64 -5.04
C GLN A 42 -5.18 4.06 -6.30
N ALA A 43 -4.45 3.17 -6.99
CA ALA A 43 -4.98 2.48 -8.16
C ALA A 43 -6.26 1.71 -7.83
N ALA A 44 -6.28 0.96 -6.73
CA ALA A 44 -7.45 0.21 -6.29
C ALA A 44 -8.62 1.10 -5.87
N ALA A 45 -8.35 2.19 -5.14
CA ALA A 45 -9.34 3.13 -4.66
C ALA A 45 -10.09 3.80 -5.82
N ASN A 46 -9.37 4.18 -6.89
CA ASN A 46 -9.99 4.77 -8.08
C ASN A 46 -11.00 3.81 -8.73
N VAL A 47 -10.66 2.53 -8.88
CA VAL A 47 -11.57 1.52 -9.46
C VAL A 47 -12.73 1.21 -8.52
N ILE A 48 -12.50 1.15 -7.20
CA ILE A 48 -13.56 0.93 -6.21
C ILE A 48 -14.58 2.08 -6.23
N LEU A 49 -14.11 3.33 -6.24
CA LEU A 49 -14.97 4.50 -6.26
C LEU A 49 -15.75 4.58 -7.59
N GLU A 50 -15.10 4.26 -8.72
CA GLU A 50 -15.80 4.13 -10.02
C GLU A 50 -16.87 3.04 -9.98
N GLY A 51 -16.56 1.85 -9.44
CA GLY A 51 -17.50 0.74 -9.30
C GLY A 51 -18.67 1.05 -8.36
N ALA A 52 -18.45 1.92 -7.37
CA ALA A 52 -19.49 2.47 -6.50
C ALA A 52 -20.33 3.57 -7.16
N GLY A 53 -20.03 3.94 -8.42
CA GLY A 53 -20.74 4.97 -9.17
C GLY A 53 -20.31 6.40 -8.81
N LEU A 54 -19.14 6.58 -8.20
CA LEU A 54 -18.66 7.89 -7.75
C LEU A 54 -17.73 8.52 -8.79
N GLU A 55 -17.96 9.81 -9.01
CA GLU A 55 -17.15 10.68 -9.86
C GLU A 55 -16.51 11.79 -9.02
N GLU A 56 -15.20 11.95 -9.12
CA GLU A 56 -14.45 13.02 -8.44
C GLU A 56 -14.92 14.40 -8.93
N GLY A 57 -15.13 15.33 -8.01
CA GLY A 57 -15.63 16.68 -8.27
C GLY A 57 -17.15 16.78 -8.43
N GLU A 58 -17.86 15.66 -8.54
CA GLU A 58 -19.32 15.60 -8.42
C GLU A 58 -19.76 15.07 -7.05
N HIS A 59 -19.12 14.00 -6.58
CA HIS A 59 -19.51 13.29 -5.35
C HIS A 59 -18.48 13.45 -4.22
N TYR A 60 -17.20 13.59 -4.57
CA TYR A 60 -16.11 13.65 -3.59
C TYR A 60 -14.92 14.47 -4.09
N THR A 61 -14.05 14.87 -3.16
CA THR A 61 -12.70 15.39 -3.43
C THR A 61 -11.67 14.35 -3.01
N ALA A 62 -10.75 14.02 -3.90
CA ALA A 62 -9.69 13.06 -3.63
C ALA A 62 -8.50 13.68 -2.87
N TYR A 63 -7.93 12.93 -1.94
CA TYR A 63 -6.73 13.28 -1.20
C TYR A 63 -5.71 12.14 -1.26
N GLU A 64 -4.50 12.43 -1.73
CA GLU A 64 -3.41 11.48 -1.88
C GLU A 64 -2.55 11.43 -0.60
N GLU A 65 -3.09 10.84 0.46
CA GLU A 65 -2.48 10.90 1.80
C GLU A 65 -1.81 9.58 2.20
N GLY A 66 -0.71 9.71 2.95
CA GLY A 66 -0.15 8.60 3.72
C GLY A 66 -1.14 8.10 4.77
N PHE A 67 -1.06 6.83 5.17
CA PHE A 67 -2.05 6.27 6.11
C PHE A 67 -2.04 6.93 7.50
N GLY A 68 -0.90 7.48 7.92
CA GLY A 68 -0.81 8.28 9.13
C GLY A 68 -1.54 9.62 9.00
N ASP A 69 -1.32 10.32 7.89
CA ASP A 69 -1.95 11.60 7.59
C ASP A 69 -3.46 11.45 7.34
N ALA A 70 -3.88 10.39 6.64
CA ALA A 70 -5.29 10.05 6.45
C ALA A 70 -6.00 9.76 7.78
N LYS A 71 -5.34 9.03 8.70
CA LYS A 71 -5.84 8.81 10.05
C LYS A 71 -6.00 10.11 10.83
N ASP A 72 -5.00 10.99 10.79
CA ASP A 72 -5.08 12.30 11.45
C ASP A 72 -6.18 13.18 10.81
N GLY A 73 -6.35 13.10 9.49
CA GLY A 73 -7.43 13.75 8.75
C GLY A 73 -8.81 13.28 9.16
N LEU A 74 -9.01 11.97 9.34
CA LEU A 74 -10.26 11.39 9.87
C LEU A 74 -10.52 11.88 11.31
N GLN A 75 -9.49 11.84 12.16
CA GLN A 75 -9.59 12.28 13.54
C GLN A 75 -10.00 13.77 13.65
N ASP A 76 -9.45 14.61 12.78
CA ASP A 76 -9.70 16.06 12.79
C ASP A 76 -10.96 16.48 12.00
N GLY A 77 -11.60 15.54 11.29
CA GLY A 77 -12.76 15.78 10.45
C GLY A 77 -12.45 16.52 9.14
N ASN A 78 -11.20 16.45 8.68
CA ASN A 78 -10.77 16.96 7.37
C ASN A 78 -10.93 15.91 6.26
N ILE A 79 -10.89 14.63 6.62
CA ILE A 79 -11.19 13.48 5.76
C ILE A 79 -12.44 12.80 6.31
N ASP A 80 -13.37 12.42 5.43
CA ASP A 80 -14.61 11.73 5.78
C ASP A 80 -14.49 10.21 5.62
N VAL A 81 -13.75 9.77 4.60
CA VAL A 81 -13.50 8.35 4.29
C VAL A 81 -12.04 8.16 3.90
N SER A 82 -11.41 7.08 4.37
CA SER A 82 -10.09 6.65 3.92
C SER A 82 -10.17 5.24 3.36
N LEU A 83 -9.56 5.02 2.18
CA LEU A 83 -9.35 3.70 1.62
C LEU A 83 -7.90 3.30 1.86
N GLY A 84 -7.71 2.05 2.29
CA GLY A 84 -6.39 1.49 2.51
C GLY A 84 -6.31 0.00 2.20
N LEU A 85 -5.43 -0.35 1.27
CA LEU A 85 -5.02 -1.73 1.06
C LEU A 85 -3.89 -2.04 2.05
N LEU A 86 -4.23 -2.77 3.11
CA LEU A 86 -3.41 -2.88 4.32
C LEU A 86 -3.41 -4.31 4.87
N GLY A 87 -2.47 -4.62 5.75
CA GLY A 87 -2.54 -5.81 6.59
C GLY A 87 -3.72 -5.75 7.55
N LEU A 88 -4.22 -6.92 7.96
CA LEU A 88 -5.34 -7.05 8.88
C LEU A 88 -4.86 -7.72 10.19
N PRO A 89 -4.93 -7.05 11.36
CA PRO A 89 -5.27 -5.64 11.56
C PRO A 89 -4.17 -4.68 11.10
N ALA A 90 -4.53 -3.41 10.92
CA ALA A 90 -3.65 -2.29 10.59
C ALA A 90 -3.51 -1.34 11.79
N GLY A 91 -2.27 -0.98 12.13
CA GLY A 91 -2.00 -0.12 13.28
C GLY A 91 -2.62 1.27 13.19
N SER A 92 -2.75 1.85 11.98
CA SER A 92 -3.42 3.14 11.78
C SER A 92 -4.92 3.10 12.11
N VAL A 93 -5.58 1.96 11.88
CA VAL A 93 -7.00 1.78 12.18
C VAL A 93 -7.20 1.59 13.70
N ASP A 94 -6.33 0.81 14.35
CA ASP A 94 -6.31 0.68 15.81
C ASP A 94 -6.04 2.03 16.49
N ASP A 95 -5.09 2.80 15.96
CA ASP A 95 -4.74 4.13 16.48
C ASP A 95 -5.91 5.11 16.32
N LEU A 96 -6.61 5.11 15.18
CA LEU A 96 -7.81 5.93 14.99
C LEU A 96 -8.87 5.57 16.05
N GLN A 97 -9.16 4.28 16.23
CA GLN A 97 -10.12 3.85 17.23
C GLN A 97 -9.69 4.24 18.65
N ALA A 98 -8.40 4.14 18.96
CA ALA A 98 -7.88 4.51 20.28
C ALA A 98 -8.01 6.03 20.56
N THR A 99 -7.92 6.88 19.53
CA THR A 99 -7.97 8.34 19.70
C THR A 99 -9.36 8.94 19.52
N SER A 100 -10.17 8.44 18.57
CA SER A 100 -11.50 8.98 18.28
C SER A 100 -12.62 8.21 18.98
N GLY A 101 -12.44 6.91 19.20
CA GLY A 101 -13.41 6.03 19.88
C GLY A 101 -14.65 5.68 19.05
N ASP A 102 -14.64 6.02 17.76
CA ASP A 102 -15.79 5.92 16.86
C ASP A 102 -15.38 5.53 15.42
N ALA A 103 -14.25 4.83 15.25
CA ALA A 103 -13.85 4.29 13.95
C ALA A 103 -14.84 3.22 13.49
N LYS A 104 -15.09 3.15 12.18
CA LYS A 104 -15.92 2.12 11.57
C LYS A 104 -15.36 1.67 10.23
N LEU A 105 -15.56 0.39 9.93
CA LEU A 105 -15.30 -0.17 8.61
C LEU A 105 -16.57 -0.09 7.76
N ILE A 106 -16.43 0.31 6.50
CA ILE A 106 -17.51 0.37 5.51
C ILE A 106 -17.41 -0.88 4.64
N SER A 107 -18.52 -1.62 4.54
CA SER A 107 -18.65 -2.78 3.65
C SER A 107 -18.90 -2.33 2.22
N LEU A 108 -18.28 -3.00 1.26
CA LEU A 108 -18.60 -2.85 -0.15
C LEU A 108 -19.89 -3.59 -0.51
N SER A 109 -20.59 -3.07 -1.53
CA SER A 109 -21.69 -3.79 -2.18
C SER A 109 -21.17 -4.94 -3.06
N ASP A 110 -22.02 -5.94 -3.31
CA ASP A 110 -21.70 -7.04 -4.23
C ASP A 110 -21.41 -6.52 -5.65
N GLU A 111 -22.10 -5.45 -6.10
CA GLU A 111 -21.89 -4.84 -7.41
C GLU A 111 -20.51 -4.16 -7.51
N THR A 112 -20.10 -3.45 -6.47
CA THR A 112 -18.77 -2.83 -6.40
C THR A 112 -17.67 -3.90 -6.37
N ILE A 113 -17.88 -5.00 -5.62
CA ILE A 113 -16.95 -6.13 -5.58
C ILE A 113 -16.81 -6.76 -6.97
N ASP A 114 -17.92 -7.12 -7.61
CA ASP A 114 -17.93 -7.70 -8.96
C ASP A 114 -17.18 -6.79 -9.96
N TYR A 115 -17.41 -5.47 -9.90
CA TYR A 115 -16.70 -4.50 -10.74
C TYR A 115 -15.19 -4.53 -10.51
N VAL A 116 -14.75 -4.60 -9.26
CA VAL A 116 -13.32 -4.63 -8.91
C VAL A 116 -12.68 -5.96 -9.32
N GLU A 117 -13.36 -7.09 -9.16
CA GLU A 117 -12.85 -8.38 -9.65
C GLU A 117 -12.66 -8.35 -11.17
N GLU A 118 -13.62 -7.80 -11.92
CA GLU A 118 -13.56 -7.72 -13.37
C GLU A 118 -12.47 -6.77 -13.90
N ASN A 119 -12.19 -5.67 -13.19
CA ASN A 119 -11.29 -4.62 -13.66
C ASN A 119 -9.87 -4.65 -13.06
N LEU A 120 -9.68 -5.22 -11.87
CA LEU A 120 -8.37 -5.32 -11.21
C LEU A 120 -7.90 -6.75 -10.95
N GLY A 121 -8.78 -7.75 -11.04
CA GLY A 121 -8.44 -9.14 -10.70
C GLY A 121 -8.19 -9.35 -9.20
N TYR A 122 -8.60 -8.40 -8.35
CA TYR A 122 -8.65 -8.61 -6.90
C TYR A 122 -9.78 -9.60 -6.59
N LEU A 123 -9.74 -10.22 -5.43
CA LEU A 123 -10.69 -11.26 -5.06
C LEU A 123 -11.61 -10.79 -3.94
N GLU A 124 -12.88 -11.22 -3.96
CA GLU A 124 -13.80 -11.05 -2.82
C GLU A 124 -13.15 -11.57 -1.53
N TYR A 125 -13.26 -10.77 -0.48
CA TYR A 125 -12.84 -11.12 0.86
C TYR A 125 -13.86 -10.66 1.90
N THR A 126 -13.94 -11.39 3.01
CA THR A 126 -14.72 -10.98 4.17
C THR A 126 -13.77 -10.79 5.33
N ILE A 127 -13.71 -9.56 5.86
CA ILE A 127 -13.06 -9.27 7.14
C ILE A 127 -13.98 -9.86 8.23
N PRO A 128 -13.55 -10.93 8.93
CA PRO A 128 -14.40 -11.56 9.94
C PRO A 128 -14.66 -10.63 11.12
N ALA A 129 -15.83 -10.71 11.74
CA ALA A 129 -16.14 -10.06 13.02
C ALA A 129 -15.03 -10.31 14.06
N GLY A 130 -14.62 -9.25 14.76
CA GLY A 130 -13.54 -9.29 15.74
C GLY A 130 -12.12 -9.27 15.15
N SER A 131 -11.96 -8.96 13.85
CA SER A 131 -10.63 -8.65 13.29
C SER A 131 -10.07 -7.35 13.88
N TYR A 132 -10.96 -6.43 14.23
CA TYR A 132 -10.70 -5.33 15.14
C TYR A 132 -11.60 -5.46 16.37
N ASP A 133 -11.10 -5.02 17.54
CA ASP A 133 -11.85 -5.10 18.80
C ASP A 133 -13.21 -4.36 18.77
N PHE A 134 -13.30 -3.29 17.96
CA PHE A 134 -14.52 -2.48 17.80
C PHE A 134 -15.49 -3.00 16.74
N GLN A 135 -15.09 -3.97 15.93
CA GLN A 135 -15.85 -4.43 14.77
C GLN A 135 -16.66 -5.69 15.11
N GLU A 136 -17.96 -5.52 15.32
CA GLU A 136 -18.87 -6.60 15.76
C GLU A 136 -19.44 -7.47 14.61
N GLU A 137 -19.43 -6.97 13.38
CA GLU A 137 -20.05 -7.61 12.21
C GLU A 137 -19.03 -7.85 11.09
N ASP A 138 -19.21 -8.91 10.32
CA ASP A 138 -18.42 -9.19 9.12
C ASP A 138 -18.50 -8.02 8.12
N VAL A 139 -17.39 -7.70 7.45
CA VAL A 139 -17.32 -6.63 6.45
C VAL A 139 -16.89 -7.23 5.12
N LYS A 140 -17.69 -7.04 4.06
CA LYS A 140 -17.32 -7.48 2.71
C LYS A 140 -16.40 -6.47 2.05
N THR A 141 -15.39 -6.96 1.38
CA THR A 141 -14.37 -6.17 0.72
C THR A 141 -13.64 -7.00 -0.34
N VAL A 142 -12.49 -6.53 -0.80
CA VAL A 142 -11.58 -7.23 -1.71
C VAL A 142 -10.19 -7.41 -1.10
N THR A 143 -9.45 -8.38 -1.62
CA THR A 143 -8.08 -8.68 -1.19
C THR A 143 -7.13 -8.84 -2.38
N ALA A 144 -5.85 -8.60 -2.12
CA ALA A 144 -4.72 -8.76 -3.03
C ALA A 144 -3.52 -9.36 -2.26
N TYR A 145 -2.39 -9.54 -2.93
CA TYR A 145 -1.14 -9.98 -2.29
C TYR A 145 -0.09 -8.89 -2.29
N ALA A 146 0.55 -8.70 -1.13
CA ALA A 146 1.82 -7.98 -1.01
C ALA A 146 2.94 -8.93 -1.41
N VAL A 147 3.80 -8.47 -2.30
CA VAL A 147 4.93 -9.23 -2.81
C VAL A 147 6.22 -8.44 -2.69
N LEU A 148 7.33 -9.16 -2.49
CA LEU A 148 8.68 -8.62 -2.53
C LEU A 148 9.24 -8.81 -3.93
N VAL A 149 9.73 -7.73 -4.51
CA VAL A 149 10.48 -7.75 -5.77
C VAL A 149 11.91 -7.27 -5.57
N GLY A 150 12.84 -7.75 -6.40
CA GLY A 150 14.22 -7.31 -6.41
C GLY A 150 14.69 -6.86 -7.77
N ASN A 151 15.55 -5.85 -7.79
CA ASN A 151 16.19 -5.31 -8.98
C ASN A 151 17.20 -6.32 -9.55
N THR A 152 17.02 -6.75 -10.78
CA THR A 152 17.85 -7.80 -11.42
C THR A 152 19.25 -7.32 -11.80
N ASP A 153 19.51 -6.01 -11.71
CA ASP A 153 20.83 -5.41 -11.91
C ASP A 153 21.65 -5.31 -10.62
N THR A 154 21.01 -5.40 -9.45
CA THR A 154 21.71 -5.24 -8.16
C THR A 154 21.59 -6.44 -7.22
N ILE A 155 20.52 -7.24 -7.34
CA ILE A 155 20.31 -8.47 -6.60
C ILE A 155 20.78 -9.66 -7.44
N ASP A 156 21.85 -10.34 -7.02
CA ASP A 156 22.28 -11.56 -7.70
C ASP A 156 21.62 -12.82 -7.13
N ASN A 157 21.83 -13.95 -7.81
CA ASN A 157 21.21 -15.23 -7.50
C ASN A 157 21.46 -15.73 -6.07
N GLU A 158 22.65 -15.54 -5.52
CA GLU A 158 22.89 -16.00 -4.15
C GLU A 158 22.19 -15.07 -3.15
N LEU A 159 22.16 -13.75 -3.41
CA LEU A 159 21.43 -12.83 -2.55
C LEU A 159 19.92 -13.10 -2.58
N ALA A 160 19.31 -13.26 -3.75
CA ALA A 160 17.88 -13.57 -3.85
C ALA A 160 17.52 -14.91 -3.19
N TYR A 161 18.40 -15.92 -3.29
CA TYR A 161 18.24 -17.17 -2.56
C TYR A 161 18.20 -16.93 -1.05
N GLN A 162 19.15 -16.15 -0.51
CA GLN A 162 19.21 -15.85 0.92
C GLN A 162 18.03 -14.98 1.38
N LEU A 163 17.61 -13.99 0.59
CA LEU A 163 16.44 -13.15 0.91
C LEU A 163 15.18 -14.01 1.03
N ALA A 164 14.88 -14.83 0.02
CA ALA A 164 13.73 -15.74 0.04
C ALA A 164 13.80 -16.73 1.23
N LYS A 165 14.98 -17.30 1.47
CA LYS A 165 15.22 -18.24 2.56
C LYS A 165 15.01 -17.61 3.93
N ILE A 166 15.73 -16.53 4.23
CA ILE A 166 15.72 -15.89 5.55
C ILE A 166 14.34 -15.29 5.83
N SER A 167 13.66 -14.74 4.82
CA SER A 167 12.28 -14.25 5.01
C SER A 167 11.34 -15.33 5.52
N VAL A 168 11.43 -16.57 5.03
CA VAL A 168 10.58 -17.68 5.46
C VAL A 168 11.08 -18.33 6.75
N GLU A 169 12.39 -18.61 6.85
CA GLU A 169 12.96 -19.37 7.97
C GLU A 169 13.08 -18.56 9.26
N HIS A 170 13.09 -17.22 9.18
CA HIS A 170 13.20 -16.31 10.32
C HIS A 170 11.98 -15.36 10.44
N ALA A 171 10.84 -15.72 9.84
CA ALA A 171 9.62 -14.93 9.94
C ALA A 171 9.19 -14.68 11.40
N ASP A 172 9.47 -15.64 12.30
CA ASP A 172 9.16 -15.57 13.74
C ASP A 172 10.02 -14.56 14.52
N GLU A 173 11.12 -14.07 13.94
CA GLU A 173 11.90 -12.97 14.50
C GLU A 173 11.22 -11.60 14.26
N ASN A 174 10.31 -11.51 13.30
CA ASN A 174 9.56 -10.29 12.99
C ASN A 174 8.31 -10.20 13.87
N THR A 175 8.22 -9.14 14.65
CA THR A 175 7.18 -8.93 15.65
C THR A 175 5.89 -8.33 15.07
N HIS A 176 5.91 -7.91 13.81
CA HIS A 176 4.75 -7.39 13.12
C HIS A 176 3.76 -8.52 12.79
N ALA A 177 2.47 -8.36 13.08
CA ALA A 177 1.46 -9.43 12.94
C ALA A 177 1.43 -10.09 11.55
N GLN A 178 1.67 -9.32 10.49
CA GLN A 178 1.66 -9.82 9.11
C GLN A 178 2.82 -10.79 8.79
N SER A 179 3.86 -10.88 9.63
CA SER A 179 4.95 -11.84 9.45
C SER A 179 4.45 -13.30 9.54
N ASP A 180 3.34 -13.55 10.25
CA ASP A 180 2.69 -14.87 10.32
C ASP A 180 2.27 -15.40 8.95
N HIS A 181 2.13 -14.53 7.95
CA HIS A 181 1.81 -14.92 6.57
C HIS A 181 3.03 -15.19 5.69
N THR A 182 4.23 -14.85 6.16
CA THR A 182 5.50 -15.09 5.45
C THR A 182 5.94 -16.55 5.68
N THR A 183 5.23 -17.47 5.05
CA THR A 183 5.43 -18.92 5.21
C THR A 183 5.78 -19.58 3.89
N LEU A 184 6.35 -20.79 3.97
CA LEU A 184 6.61 -21.59 2.78
C LEU A 184 5.32 -21.92 1.99
N GLU A 185 4.21 -22.13 2.69
CA GLU A 185 2.92 -22.43 2.05
C GLU A 185 2.43 -21.27 1.17
N ASN A 186 2.65 -20.03 1.61
CA ASN A 186 2.20 -18.84 0.90
C ASN A 186 3.24 -18.27 -0.08
N ALA A 187 4.48 -18.77 -0.08
CA ALA A 187 5.64 -18.08 -0.64
C ALA A 187 5.53 -17.68 -2.13
N LEU A 188 4.66 -18.35 -2.89
CA LEU A 188 4.43 -18.12 -4.33
C LEU A 188 3.09 -17.43 -4.65
N ASN A 189 2.33 -17.01 -3.64
CA ASN A 189 1.11 -16.24 -3.85
C ASN A 189 1.45 -14.89 -4.48
N GLY A 190 0.71 -14.50 -5.52
CA GLY A 190 0.97 -13.28 -6.27
C GLY A 190 2.14 -13.36 -7.26
N SER A 191 2.77 -14.53 -7.45
CA SER A 191 3.86 -14.69 -8.43
C SER A 191 3.36 -14.86 -9.88
N GLN A 192 2.06 -15.09 -10.08
CA GLN A 192 1.48 -15.35 -11.40
C GLN A 192 1.63 -14.11 -12.28
N GLY A 193 2.05 -14.29 -13.53
CA GLY A 193 2.28 -13.16 -14.46
C GLY A 193 3.56 -12.37 -14.21
N LEU A 194 4.38 -12.75 -13.23
CA LEU A 194 5.65 -12.10 -12.92
C LEU A 194 6.85 -13.04 -13.16
N PRO A 195 8.00 -12.53 -13.63
CA PRO A 195 9.21 -13.32 -13.68
C PRO A 195 9.76 -13.51 -12.26
N ILE A 196 10.16 -14.74 -11.91
CA ILE A 196 10.77 -15.05 -10.62
C ILE A 196 12.29 -14.96 -10.69
N HIS A 197 12.90 -14.44 -9.62
CA HIS A 197 14.35 -14.41 -9.51
C HIS A 197 14.92 -15.85 -9.44
N PRO A 198 15.90 -16.25 -10.26
CA PRO A 198 16.40 -17.64 -10.29
C PRO A 198 16.92 -18.14 -8.93
N GLY A 199 17.61 -17.28 -8.17
CA GLY A 199 17.96 -17.52 -6.77
C GLY A 199 16.78 -17.88 -5.85
N ALA A 200 15.72 -17.07 -5.86
CA ALA A 200 14.52 -17.32 -5.05
C ALA A 200 13.80 -18.60 -5.49
N LYS A 201 13.65 -18.79 -6.81
CA LYS A 201 13.09 -20.03 -7.39
C LYS A 201 13.82 -21.27 -6.88
N LYS A 202 15.15 -21.25 -6.93
CA LYS A 202 15.98 -22.36 -6.44
C LYS A 202 15.67 -22.71 -4.99
N TYR A 203 15.56 -21.71 -4.11
CA TYR A 203 15.20 -21.95 -2.71
C TYR A 203 13.84 -22.65 -2.60
N TYR A 204 12.81 -22.12 -3.25
CA TYR A 204 11.46 -22.69 -3.18
C TYR A 204 11.36 -24.11 -3.75
N GLU A 205 12.05 -24.39 -4.86
CA GLU A 205 12.12 -25.75 -5.44
C GLU A 205 12.85 -26.73 -4.51
N GLU A 206 13.92 -26.30 -3.83
CA GLU A 206 14.61 -27.11 -2.82
C GLU A 206 13.72 -27.41 -1.60
N GLN A 207 12.80 -26.50 -1.26
CA GLN A 207 11.77 -26.71 -0.25
C GLN A 207 10.58 -27.55 -0.75
N GLY A 208 10.61 -28.00 -2.01
CA GLY A 208 9.60 -28.90 -2.59
C GLY A 208 8.38 -28.20 -3.19
N LEU A 209 8.43 -26.88 -3.37
CA LEU A 209 7.41 -26.14 -4.10
C LEU A 209 7.60 -26.31 -5.61
N THR A 210 6.49 -26.24 -6.35
CA THR A 210 6.53 -26.15 -7.82
C THR A 210 6.40 -24.69 -8.22
N VAL A 211 7.39 -24.17 -8.94
CA VAL A 211 7.43 -22.78 -9.39
C VAL A 211 7.11 -22.73 -10.88
N GLU A 212 5.95 -22.16 -11.21
CA GLU A 212 5.45 -22.05 -12.59
C GLU A 212 5.89 -20.75 -13.29
N SER A 213 6.28 -19.73 -12.52
CA SER A 213 6.75 -18.44 -13.04
C SER A 213 8.03 -18.60 -13.88
N GLU A 214 8.13 -17.83 -14.97
CA GLU A 214 9.33 -17.79 -15.81
C GLU A 214 10.51 -17.19 -15.05
N GLU A 215 11.73 -17.65 -15.33
CA GLU A 215 12.92 -17.09 -14.69
C GLU A 215 13.27 -15.73 -15.27
N ALA A 216 13.53 -14.75 -14.41
CA ALA A 216 14.03 -13.45 -14.80
C ALA A 216 15.46 -13.53 -15.35
N GLU A 217 15.79 -12.65 -16.30
CA GLU A 217 17.19 -12.40 -16.67
C GLU A 217 17.87 -11.54 -15.59
N VAL A 218 18.96 -12.05 -15.02
CA VAL A 218 19.72 -11.37 -13.95
C VAL A 218 21.08 -10.95 -14.47
N THR A 219 21.40 -9.67 -14.33
CA THR A 219 22.70 -9.11 -14.74
C THR A 219 23.66 -8.94 -13.56
N ALA A 220 23.13 -8.86 -12.34
CA ALA A 220 23.91 -8.81 -11.11
C ALA A 220 24.79 -10.06 -10.91
N THR A 221 25.98 -9.88 -10.34
CA THR A 221 26.92 -10.97 -10.06
C THR A 221 27.47 -10.89 -8.64
N GLU A 222 27.67 -12.05 -8.02
CA GLU A 222 28.21 -12.17 -6.65
C GLU A 222 29.58 -11.48 -6.49
N ASP A 223 30.47 -11.62 -7.48
CA ASP A 223 31.83 -11.03 -7.46
C ASP A 223 31.83 -9.49 -7.38
N SER A 224 30.75 -8.85 -7.80
CA SER A 224 30.59 -7.38 -7.80
C SER A 224 29.50 -6.89 -6.87
N ARG A 225 28.97 -7.77 -5.99
CA ARG A 225 27.88 -7.43 -5.08
C ARG A 225 28.30 -6.30 -4.14
N LYS A 226 27.46 -5.28 -4.03
CA LYS A 226 27.59 -4.23 -3.01
C LYS A 226 27.14 -4.74 -1.64
N GLU A 227 27.50 -4.01 -0.58
CA GLU A 227 27.08 -4.38 0.79
C GLU A 227 25.79 -3.68 1.21
N GLU A 228 25.46 -2.52 0.61
CA GLU A 228 24.37 -1.64 1.03
C GLU A 228 23.20 -1.69 0.04
N PHE A 229 22.01 -2.03 0.52
CA PHE A 229 20.79 -2.16 -0.27
C PHE A 229 19.64 -1.33 0.30
N ILE A 230 18.77 -0.85 -0.58
CA ILE A 230 17.60 -0.07 -0.23
C ILE A 230 16.34 -0.89 -0.50
N LEU A 231 15.51 -1.03 0.54
CA LEU A 231 14.16 -1.58 0.47
C LEU A 231 13.14 -0.43 0.44
N GLY A 232 12.45 -0.25 -0.68
CA GLY A 232 11.24 0.56 -0.75
C GLY A 232 10.09 -0.12 -0.03
N THR A 233 9.44 0.62 0.88
CA THR A 233 8.33 0.13 1.69
C THR A 233 7.05 0.85 1.30
N GLY A 234 6.47 1.64 2.21
CA GLY A 234 5.33 2.51 2.00
C GLY A 234 5.32 3.59 3.07
N SER A 235 4.21 4.32 3.22
CA SER A 235 4.09 5.37 4.25
C SER A 235 4.18 4.79 5.67
N SER A 236 4.68 5.59 6.62
CA SER A 236 4.94 5.20 8.00
C SER A 236 3.72 4.74 8.80
N GLY A 237 2.51 5.17 8.44
CA GLY A 237 1.24 4.68 9.01
C GLY A 237 0.70 3.41 8.35
N GLY A 238 1.37 2.90 7.31
CA GLY A 238 0.98 1.70 6.58
C GLY A 238 1.61 0.43 7.16
N THR A 239 1.24 -0.71 6.57
CA THR A 239 1.76 -2.02 6.96
C THR A 239 3.20 -2.24 6.49
N TYR A 240 3.54 -1.78 5.29
CA TYR A 240 4.85 -2.02 4.69
C TYR A 240 6.02 -1.45 5.49
N TYR A 241 5.89 -0.23 6.02
CA TYR A 241 7.00 0.47 6.67
C TYR A 241 7.52 -0.25 7.93
N PRO A 242 6.70 -0.53 8.96
CA PRO A 242 7.16 -1.26 10.14
C PRO A 242 7.58 -2.70 9.82
N LEU A 243 6.79 -3.41 9.00
CA LEU A 243 7.10 -4.80 8.62
C LEU A 243 8.44 -4.88 7.86
N GLY A 244 8.62 -4.04 6.85
CA GLY A 244 9.82 -3.98 6.01
C GLY A 244 11.05 -3.50 6.78
N GLY A 245 10.89 -2.62 7.76
CA GLY A 245 11.97 -2.23 8.67
C GLY A 245 12.51 -3.40 9.50
N GLU A 246 11.62 -4.24 10.02
CA GLU A 246 12.02 -5.46 10.73
C GLU A 246 12.61 -6.51 9.77
N MET A 247 12.03 -6.71 8.57
CA MET A 247 12.61 -7.58 7.54
C MET A 247 14.03 -7.17 7.16
N ALA A 248 14.26 -5.88 6.91
CA ALA A 248 15.58 -5.33 6.59
C ALA A 248 16.60 -5.57 7.71
N THR A 249 16.17 -5.43 8.97
CA THR A 249 16.99 -5.74 10.15
C THR A 249 17.33 -7.22 10.23
N ILE A 250 16.36 -8.10 10.02
CA ILE A 250 16.54 -9.56 10.05
C ILE A 250 17.51 -10.00 8.96
N TRP A 251 17.34 -9.52 7.72
CA TRP A 251 18.27 -9.81 6.63
C TRP A 251 19.69 -9.34 6.94
N SER A 252 19.85 -8.11 7.44
CA SER A 252 21.17 -7.55 7.76
C SER A 252 21.88 -8.30 8.89
N ASN A 253 21.13 -8.95 9.79
CA ASN A 253 21.67 -9.75 10.88
C ASN A 253 22.03 -11.18 10.47
N ASN A 254 21.36 -11.72 9.44
CA ASN A 254 21.45 -13.14 9.08
C ASN A 254 22.15 -13.41 7.74
N ILE A 255 22.34 -12.38 6.89
CA ILE A 255 23.02 -12.51 5.60
C ILE A 255 24.37 -11.79 5.68
N ASP A 256 25.46 -12.58 5.71
CA ASP A 256 26.81 -12.05 5.81
C ASP A 256 27.14 -11.08 4.66
N GLY A 257 27.65 -9.90 5.00
CA GLY A 257 28.08 -8.88 4.02
C GLY A 257 26.95 -8.12 3.34
N VAL A 258 25.73 -8.19 3.89
CA VAL A 258 24.55 -7.48 3.38
C VAL A 258 23.98 -6.59 4.48
N ASN A 259 23.74 -5.32 4.15
CA ASN A 259 23.05 -4.35 4.98
C ASN A 259 21.90 -3.77 4.18
N VAL A 260 20.67 -3.93 4.67
CA VAL A 260 19.45 -3.45 4.03
C VAL A 260 18.87 -2.32 4.85
N THR A 261 18.55 -1.19 4.22
CA THR A 261 17.85 -0.07 4.84
C THR A 261 16.46 0.06 4.25
N ALA A 262 15.43 0.01 5.09
CA ALA A 262 14.06 0.32 4.70
C ALA A 262 13.87 1.83 4.52
N THR A 263 13.19 2.23 3.45
CA THR A 263 12.90 3.62 3.10
C THR A 263 11.39 3.81 2.96
N GLU A 264 10.87 4.88 3.54
CA GLU A 264 9.48 5.32 3.38
C GLU A 264 9.27 5.84 1.96
N THR A 265 8.17 5.41 1.32
CA THR A 265 7.83 5.75 -0.06
C THR A 265 6.30 5.82 -0.23
N GLY A 266 5.84 6.20 -1.41
CA GLY A 266 4.45 6.04 -1.87
C GLY A 266 4.03 4.58 -2.14
N ALA A 267 4.88 3.59 -1.86
CA ALA A 267 4.65 2.16 -2.08
C ALA A 267 4.73 1.72 -3.55
N SER A 268 3.76 0.93 -4.03
CA SER A 268 3.91 0.00 -5.16
C SER A 268 4.48 0.62 -6.45
N VAL A 269 3.82 1.63 -7.02
CA VAL A 269 4.22 2.23 -8.31
C VAL A 269 5.52 3.01 -8.14
N GLU A 270 5.68 3.76 -7.05
CA GLU A 270 6.94 4.47 -6.75
C GLU A 270 8.12 3.51 -6.60
N ASN A 271 7.96 2.40 -5.85
CA ASN A 271 9.01 1.43 -5.62
C ASN A 271 9.46 0.79 -6.95
N LEU A 272 8.51 0.35 -7.78
CA LEU A 272 8.78 -0.22 -9.10
C LEU A 272 9.42 0.80 -10.06
N ALA A 273 8.93 2.04 -10.08
CA ALA A 273 9.52 3.11 -10.87
C ALA A 273 10.95 3.46 -10.42
N THR A 274 11.22 3.38 -9.12
CA THR A 274 12.56 3.66 -8.57
C THR A 274 13.52 2.50 -8.84
N ILE A 275 13.04 1.25 -8.84
CA ILE A 275 13.79 0.08 -9.33
C ILE A 275 14.13 0.24 -10.82
N SER A 276 13.15 0.65 -11.64
CA SER A 276 13.35 0.94 -13.07
C SER A 276 14.50 1.94 -13.30
N GLN A 277 14.60 2.96 -12.44
CA GLN A 277 15.63 3.98 -12.50
C GLN A 277 17.00 3.52 -11.97
N GLY A 278 17.07 2.38 -11.28
CA GLY A 278 18.28 1.85 -10.67
C GLY A 278 18.63 2.46 -9.31
N ASP A 279 17.71 3.24 -8.72
CA ASP A 279 17.91 3.93 -7.44
C ASP A 279 17.35 3.14 -6.24
N MET A 280 16.76 1.96 -6.48
CA MET A 280 16.23 1.04 -5.47
C MET A 280 16.55 -0.41 -5.82
N ASP A 281 16.81 -1.21 -4.78
CA ASP A 281 17.27 -2.61 -4.93
C ASP A 281 16.16 -3.63 -4.65
N LEU A 282 15.30 -3.34 -3.68
CA LEU A 282 14.19 -4.18 -3.27
C LEU A 282 12.96 -3.30 -3.12
N GLY A 283 11.79 -3.83 -3.44
CA GLY A 283 10.53 -3.11 -3.33
C GLY A 283 9.42 -4.01 -2.79
N MET A 284 8.65 -3.49 -1.84
CA MET A 284 7.33 -4.05 -1.50
C MET A 284 6.29 -3.50 -2.48
N THR A 285 5.44 -4.35 -3.02
CA THR A 285 4.42 -3.93 -3.99
C THR A 285 3.22 -4.86 -3.94
N VAL A 286 2.05 -4.37 -4.36
CA VAL A 286 0.91 -5.23 -4.61
C VAL A 286 1.17 -5.96 -5.93
N HIS A 287 0.81 -7.26 -6.00
CA HIS A 287 1.10 -8.08 -7.18
C HIS A 287 0.52 -7.53 -8.50
N VAL A 288 -0.63 -6.86 -8.51
CA VAL A 288 -1.24 -6.30 -9.74
C VAL A 288 -0.43 -5.11 -10.30
N PRO A 289 -0.10 -4.05 -9.52
CA PRO A 289 0.86 -3.03 -9.97
C PRO A 289 2.20 -3.60 -10.45
N ALA A 290 2.67 -4.71 -9.89
CA ALA A 290 3.86 -5.38 -10.42
C ALA A 290 3.61 -6.01 -11.79
N GLN A 291 2.44 -6.63 -12.02
CA GLN A 291 2.07 -7.17 -13.33
C GLN A 291 1.95 -6.05 -14.36
N ASP A 292 1.28 -4.96 -14.00
CA ASP A 292 1.16 -3.76 -14.83
C ASP A 292 2.52 -3.20 -15.20
N ALA A 293 3.44 -3.09 -14.23
CA ALA A 293 4.81 -2.65 -14.48
C ALA A 293 5.55 -3.59 -15.42
N TYR A 294 5.42 -4.90 -15.25
CA TYR A 294 6.08 -5.89 -16.12
C TYR A 294 5.56 -5.84 -17.56
N ASN A 295 4.24 -5.65 -17.74
CA ASN A 295 3.60 -5.61 -19.04
C ASN A 295 3.66 -4.23 -19.71
N GLY A 296 3.97 -3.18 -18.96
CA GLY A 296 3.89 -1.79 -19.43
C GLY A 296 2.45 -1.35 -19.61
N GLU A 297 1.60 -1.65 -18.63
CA GLU A 297 0.17 -1.34 -18.55
C GLU A 297 -0.10 -0.44 -17.32
N GLY A 298 -1.33 0.05 -17.17
CA GLY A 298 -1.73 0.88 -16.02
C GLY A 298 -0.89 2.16 -15.89
N GLU A 299 -0.33 2.41 -14.71
CA GLU A 299 0.57 3.55 -14.46
C GLU A 299 1.91 3.47 -15.23
N PHE A 300 2.21 2.30 -15.83
CA PHE A 300 3.40 2.05 -16.64
C PHE A 300 3.08 1.93 -18.13
N GLU A 301 1.90 2.40 -18.59
CA GLU A 301 1.45 2.29 -19.97
C GLU A 301 2.52 2.74 -20.99
N GLY A 302 3.01 1.78 -21.78
CA GLY A 302 4.01 1.98 -22.83
C GLY A 302 5.48 1.99 -22.36
N GLU A 303 5.74 1.89 -21.05
CA GLU A 303 7.08 1.92 -20.45
C GLU A 303 7.25 0.76 -19.45
N PRO A 304 7.35 -0.50 -19.93
CA PRO A 304 7.52 -1.67 -19.06
C PRO A 304 8.80 -1.58 -18.24
N VAL A 305 8.76 -2.08 -17.00
CA VAL A 305 9.90 -2.18 -16.10
C VAL A 305 10.59 -3.54 -16.33
N GLU A 306 11.75 -3.51 -16.97
CA GLU A 306 12.44 -4.73 -17.42
C GLU A 306 13.41 -5.32 -16.39
N ASN A 307 13.78 -4.56 -15.35
CA ASN A 307 14.87 -4.87 -14.43
C ASN A 307 14.41 -5.24 -13.01
N PHE A 308 13.30 -5.96 -12.87
CA PHE A 308 12.86 -6.50 -11.58
C PHE A 308 12.37 -7.94 -11.67
N ALA A 309 12.38 -8.64 -10.54
CA ALA A 309 11.90 -10.01 -10.43
C ALA A 309 11.21 -10.26 -9.08
N PHE A 310 10.19 -11.12 -9.07
CA PHE A 310 9.55 -11.62 -7.87
C PHE A 310 10.55 -12.41 -7.01
N ILE A 311 10.57 -12.13 -5.70
CA ILE A 311 11.35 -12.86 -4.70
C ILE A 311 10.43 -13.69 -3.81
N GLY A 312 9.27 -13.17 -3.41
CA GLY A 312 8.37 -13.91 -2.52
C GLY A 312 7.12 -13.14 -2.13
N HIS A 313 6.09 -13.89 -1.73
CA HIS A 313 4.93 -13.36 -1.04
C HIS A 313 5.30 -12.83 0.35
N ILE A 314 4.66 -11.74 0.77
CA ILE A 314 4.83 -11.17 2.12
C ILE A 314 3.59 -11.47 2.98
N TYR A 315 2.43 -10.93 2.60
CA TYR A 315 1.16 -11.12 3.30
C TYR A 315 -0.05 -10.82 2.37
N PRO A 316 -1.26 -11.33 2.68
CA PRO A 316 -2.47 -10.91 1.99
C PRO A 316 -2.86 -9.48 2.40
N GLU A 317 -3.10 -8.61 1.43
CA GLU A 317 -3.56 -7.25 1.68
C GLU A 317 -5.06 -7.18 1.54
N VAL A 318 -5.70 -6.51 2.48
CA VAL A 318 -7.15 -6.38 2.53
C VAL A 318 -7.51 -4.93 2.34
N MET A 319 -8.44 -4.65 1.43
CA MET A 319 -8.98 -3.31 1.28
C MET A 319 -9.85 -2.99 2.49
N GLN A 320 -9.51 -1.90 3.16
CA GLN A 320 -10.20 -1.43 4.35
C GLN A 320 -10.67 -0.01 4.08
N ILE A 321 -11.98 0.18 4.15
CA ILE A 321 -12.62 1.48 3.93
C ILE A 321 -13.04 1.97 5.31
N ILE A 322 -12.41 3.03 5.79
CA ILE A 322 -12.53 3.52 7.15
C ILE A 322 -13.23 4.86 7.13
N SER A 323 -14.20 5.03 8.02
CA SER A 323 -14.80 6.32 8.34
C SER A 323 -14.99 6.41 9.85
N ARG A 324 -15.64 7.47 10.33
CA ARG A 324 -16.05 7.63 11.73
C ARG A 324 -17.56 7.57 11.86
N GLU A 325 -18.08 7.11 12.99
CA GLU A 325 -19.54 7.10 13.22
C GLU A 325 -20.15 8.49 13.06
N GLU A 326 -19.42 9.54 13.48
CA GLU A 326 -19.89 10.92 13.43
C GLU A 326 -20.14 11.47 12.02
N THR A 327 -19.51 10.90 10.99
CA THR A 327 -19.73 11.32 9.58
C THR A 327 -21.12 10.94 9.11
N GLY A 328 -21.74 9.93 9.73
CA GLY A 328 -23.00 9.35 9.29
C GLY A 328 -22.91 8.51 8.02
N ILE A 329 -21.73 8.36 7.40
CA ILE A 329 -21.53 7.63 6.13
C ILE A 329 -21.55 6.11 6.37
N ASN A 330 -22.54 5.36 5.90
CA ASN A 330 -22.64 3.91 6.16
C ASN A 330 -22.25 3.05 4.95
N SER A 331 -22.16 3.66 3.78
CA SER A 331 -21.77 3.04 2.51
C SER A 331 -21.14 4.12 1.64
N ILE A 332 -20.15 3.78 0.82
CA ILE A 332 -19.60 4.75 -0.14
C ILE A 332 -20.56 4.96 -1.32
N GLU A 333 -21.36 3.96 -1.66
CA GLU A 333 -22.36 4.02 -2.73
C GLU A 333 -23.46 5.06 -2.43
N GLU A 334 -23.76 5.34 -1.16
CA GLU A 334 -24.74 6.38 -0.79
C GLU A 334 -24.26 7.80 -1.10
N LEU A 335 -22.97 8.00 -1.37
CA LEU A 335 -22.42 9.28 -1.80
C LEU A 335 -22.80 9.63 -3.25
N ALA A 336 -23.34 8.68 -4.02
CA ALA A 336 -23.84 8.89 -5.37
C ALA A 336 -25.29 9.43 -5.43
N GLU A 337 -25.99 9.54 -4.30
CA GLU A 337 -27.42 9.95 -4.20
C GLU A 337 -27.64 11.44 -3.93
#